data_AF-A0A3M6T782-F1
#
_entry.id   AF-A0A3M6T782-F1
#
_cell.length_a   1.000
_cell.length_b   1.000
_cell.length_c   1.000
_cell.angle_alpha   90.00
_cell.angle_beta   90.00
_cell.angle_gamma   90.00
#
_symmetry.space_group_name_H-M   'P 1'
#
loop_
_entity.id
_entity.type
_entity.pdbx_description
1 polymer ?
#
loop_
_entity_poly.entity_id
_entity_poly.type
_entity_poly.pdbx_seq_one_letter_code
_entity_poly.pdbx_strand_id
1 'polypeptide(L)'
;MFIPGPNPEICRDCPPGGFYSDSLPYVARECKRCPNGSYVAYHKKPGKSVLDCKTCPLGTETDFFAGYRACPCLKDHYRTHLLEGCHECGKNGLVCQGEYASLKPGYWWQWCNHSYKSRHQEFIENLIAAIPALDENSVKYPYPLPTPYMCQVPDSCEGGMDSPCADGYEGPVCAICSLDYYKQSHTCK
;
A
#
# COMPACT_ATOMS: atom_id res chain seq x y z
N MET A 1 17.84 0.83 20.35
CA MET A 1 19.15 0.18 20.22
C MET A 1 19.66 0.54 18.87
N PHE A 2 20.91 1.00 18.83
CA PHE A 2 21.45 1.81 17.77
C PHE A 2 22.72 1.17 17.20
N ILE A 3 22.97 1.39 15.92
CA ILE A 3 24.24 1.09 15.23
C ILE A 3 25.10 2.36 15.18
N PRO A 4 26.44 2.27 15.26
CA PRO A 4 27.32 3.42 15.12
C PRO A 4 27.17 3.98 13.70
N GLY A 5 27.01 5.31 13.64
CA GLY A 5 26.96 6.09 12.42
C GLY A 5 28.36 6.35 11.85
N PRO A 6 28.45 7.14 10.77
CA PRO A 6 29.72 7.51 10.15
C PRO A 6 30.66 8.30 11.06
N ASN A 7 30.14 8.85 12.17
CA ASN A 7 30.91 9.46 13.25
C ASN A 7 30.84 8.54 14.49
N PRO A 8 31.96 8.17 15.14
CA PRO A 8 32.00 7.30 16.32
C PRO A 8 31.13 7.76 17.51
N GLU A 9 30.71 9.02 17.57
CA GLU A 9 29.81 9.53 18.62
C GLU A 9 28.32 9.43 18.29
N ILE A 10 27.95 9.12 17.03
CA ILE A 10 26.55 9.11 16.60
C ILE A 10 26.05 7.68 16.50
N CYS A 11 24.90 7.44 17.10
CA CYS A 11 24.17 6.18 17.07
C CYS A 11 22.91 6.33 16.20
N ARG A 12 22.63 5.37 15.32
CA ARG A 12 21.47 5.34 14.41
C ARG A 12 20.55 4.19 14.76
N ASP A 13 19.25 4.43 14.79
CA ASP A 13 18.27 3.38 15.05
C ASP A 13 18.21 2.38 13.90
N CYS A 14 18.02 1.10 14.23
CA CYS A 14 17.64 0.11 13.22
C CYS A 14 16.22 0.40 12.73
N PRO A 15 15.99 0.34 11.40
CA PRO A 15 14.66 0.53 10.86
C PRO A 15 13.73 -0.61 11.33
N PRO A 16 12.42 -0.34 11.53
CA PRO A 16 11.44 -1.41 11.68
C PRO A 16 11.35 -2.28 10.41
N GLY A 17 10.63 -3.40 10.49
CA GLY A 17 10.59 -4.41 9.44
C GLY A 17 11.60 -5.53 9.72
N GLY A 18 12.33 -5.98 8.72
CA GLY A 18 13.25 -7.11 8.81
C GLY A 18 14.54 -6.87 9.61
N PHE A 19 14.65 -5.85 10.46
CA PHE A 19 15.93 -5.48 11.09
C PHE A 19 15.83 -5.34 12.61
N TYR A 20 16.87 -5.78 13.30
CA TYR A 20 17.05 -5.60 14.74
C TYR A 20 18.53 -5.41 15.09
N SER A 21 18.85 -5.00 16.32
CA SER A 21 20.21 -5.02 16.84
C SER A 21 20.21 -5.42 18.31
N ASP A 22 21.04 -6.41 18.65
CA ASP A 22 21.25 -6.97 19.99
C ASP A 22 22.69 -6.72 20.50
N SER A 23 23.51 -6.00 19.72
CA SER A 23 24.94 -5.79 19.95
C SER A 23 25.22 -4.38 20.43
N LEU A 24 26.16 -4.21 21.37
CA LEU A 24 26.51 -2.88 21.88
C LEU A 24 26.90 -1.92 20.73
N PRO A 25 26.52 -0.63 20.81
CA PRO A 25 26.69 0.34 19.72
C PRO A 25 28.13 0.53 19.24
N TYR A 26 29.14 0.13 20.02
CA TYR A 26 30.54 0.18 19.59
C TYR A 26 30.96 -1.00 18.68
N VAL A 27 30.20 -2.10 18.69
CA VAL A 27 30.67 -3.40 18.15
C VAL A 27 30.15 -3.67 16.74
N ALA A 28 28.93 -3.26 16.41
CA ALA A 28 28.27 -3.68 15.18
C ALA A 28 27.84 -2.49 14.33
N ARG A 29 28.38 -2.35 13.11
CA ARG A 29 28.08 -1.26 12.16
C ARG A 29 26.77 -1.43 11.38
N GLU A 30 26.15 -2.60 11.46
CA GLU A 30 24.99 -2.97 10.67
C GLU A 30 23.91 -3.62 11.54
N CYS A 31 22.65 -3.42 11.15
CA CYS A 31 21.52 -4.08 11.78
C CYS A 31 21.47 -5.55 11.35
N LYS A 32 21.21 -6.44 12.30
CA LYS A 32 20.97 -7.85 12.03
C LYS A 32 19.62 -8.03 11.33
N ARG A 33 19.51 -9.08 10.52
CA ARG A 33 18.30 -9.43 9.79
C ARG A 33 17.43 -10.36 10.63
N CYS A 34 16.15 -10.05 10.74
CA CYS A 34 15.16 -11.01 11.22
C CYS A 34 15.14 -12.25 10.30
N PRO A 35 14.87 -13.45 10.84
CA PRO A 35 14.61 -14.64 10.04
C PRO A 35 13.50 -14.41 9.00
N ASN A 36 13.53 -15.15 7.89
CA ASN A 36 12.45 -15.11 6.90
C ASN A 36 11.09 -15.42 7.57
N GLY A 37 10.04 -14.74 7.12
CA GLY A 37 8.72 -14.83 7.74
C GLY A 37 8.56 -14.06 9.04
N SER A 38 9.53 -13.22 9.40
CA SER A 38 9.46 -12.42 10.60
C SER A 38 9.93 -10.98 10.41
N TYR A 39 9.43 -10.09 11.27
CA TYR A 39 9.66 -8.65 11.22
C TYR A 39 9.49 -8.01 12.61
N VAL A 40 10.05 -6.82 12.78
CA VAL A 40 9.87 -5.93 13.92
C VAL A 40 8.72 -4.97 13.62
N ALA A 41 7.66 -5.03 14.42
CA ALA A 41 6.51 -4.16 14.29
C ALA A 41 6.84 -2.68 14.53
N TYR A 42 6.04 -1.78 13.95
CA TYR A 42 6.28 -0.33 14.01
C TYR A 42 6.43 0.21 15.44
N HIS A 43 5.58 -0.23 16.37
CA HIS A 43 5.59 0.20 17.77
C HIS A 43 6.72 -0.43 18.61
N LYS A 44 7.46 -1.40 18.05
CA LYS A 44 8.63 -2.02 18.68
C LYS A 44 9.95 -1.51 18.11
N LYS A 45 9.90 -0.46 17.27
CA LYS A 45 11.11 0.16 16.74
C LYS A 45 11.87 0.91 17.84
N PRO A 46 13.21 0.84 17.86
CA PRO A 46 14.06 -0.13 17.16
C PRO A 46 14.00 -1.52 17.83
N GLY A 47 14.04 -2.59 17.03
CA GLY A 47 14.15 -3.95 17.56
C GLY A 47 15.48 -4.16 18.29
N LYS A 48 15.44 -4.69 19.51
CA LYS A 48 16.60 -4.80 20.42
C LYS A 48 17.11 -6.24 20.57
N SER A 49 16.39 -7.20 20.01
CA SER A 49 16.66 -8.62 20.12
C SER A 49 16.02 -9.38 18.97
N VAL A 50 16.54 -10.55 18.63
CA VAL A 50 15.88 -11.48 17.69
C VAL A 50 14.47 -11.86 18.15
N LEU A 51 14.20 -11.80 19.46
CA LEU A 51 12.87 -12.08 20.04
C LEU A 51 11.83 -10.97 19.73
N ASP A 52 12.29 -9.80 19.29
CA ASP A 52 11.42 -8.73 18.80
C ASP A 52 10.94 -8.98 17.36
N CYS A 53 11.61 -9.86 16.62
CA CYS A 53 11.12 -10.36 15.33
C CYS A 53 9.88 -11.24 15.59
N LYS A 54 8.72 -10.75 15.16
CA LYS A 54 7.44 -11.45 15.22
C LYS A 54 7.09 -12.03 13.86
N THR A 55 6.29 -13.08 13.87
CA THR A 55 5.76 -13.68 12.64
C THR A 55 5.06 -12.61 11.80
N CYS A 56 5.28 -12.69 10.49
CA CYS A 56 4.67 -11.78 9.56
C CYS A 56 3.13 -11.82 9.61
N PRO A 57 2.49 -10.67 9.34
CA PRO A 57 1.05 -10.52 9.55
C PRO A 57 0.24 -11.30 8.50
N LEU A 58 -1.06 -11.46 8.75
CA LEU A 58 -1.95 -12.15 7.82
C LEU A 58 -1.94 -11.49 6.43
N GLY A 59 -2.16 -12.31 5.39
CA GLY A 59 -2.14 -11.85 4.01
C GLY A 59 -0.74 -11.61 3.42
N THR A 60 0.32 -12.03 4.11
CA THR A 60 1.73 -11.89 3.66
C THR A 60 2.43 -13.23 3.44
N GLU A 61 3.48 -13.22 2.62
CA GLU A 61 4.35 -14.35 2.36
C GLU A 61 5.32 -14.59 3.54
N THR A 62 5.31 -15.79 4.11
CA THR A 62 6.04 -16.12 5.35
C THR A 62 7.40 -16.77 5.11
N ASP A 63 7.83 -16.89 3.87
CA ASP A 63 9.11 -17.46 3.45
C ASP A 63 10.12 -16.40 2.96
N PHE A 64 9.70 -15.13 2.89
CA PHE A 64 10.52 -14.01 2.45
C PHE A 64 11.05 -13.15 3.61
N PHE A 65 12.11 -12.39 3.28
CA PHE A 65 12.66 -11.37 4.17
C PHE A 65 11.84 -10.07 4.09
N ALA A 66 11.45 -9.51 5.23
CA ALA A 66 10.54 -8.36 5.30
C ALA A 66 11.15 -7.01 4.85
N GLY A 67 12.47 -6.84 4.92
CA GLY A 67 13.14 -5.60 4.49
C GLY A 67 12.70 -4.37 5.31
N TYR A 68 12.40 -3.25 4.67
CA TYR A 68 11.97 -2.02 5.35
C TYR A 68 10.46 -1.96 5.64
N ARG A 69 9.74 -3.05 5.36
CA ARG A 69 8.29 -3.19 5.52
C ARG A 69 7.99 -4.46 6.32
N ALA A 70 6.72 -4.78 6.53
CA ALA A 70 6.34 -6.17 6.86
C ALA A 70 6.58 -7.07 5.63
N CYS A 71 6.51 -8.39 5.79
CA CYS A 71 6.70 -9.34 4.68
C CYS A 71 5.84 -8.99 3.46
N PRO A 72 6.28 -9.35 2.24
CA PRO A 72 5.53 -9.09 1.01
C PRO A 72 4.09 -9.59 1.08
N CYS A 73 3.14 -8.89 0.44
CA CYS A 73 1.77 -9.37 0.37
C CYS A 73 1.69 -10.63 -0.50
N LEU A 74 0.75 -11.52 -0.17
CA LEU A 74 0.33 -12.58 -1.08
C LEU A 74 -0.17 -11.98 -2.40
N LYS A 75 -0.14 -12.79 -3.46
CA LYS A 75 -0.77 -12.44 -4.73
C LYS A 75 -2.23 -11.99 -4.51
N ASP A 76 -2.65 -10.99 -5.27
CA ASP A 76 -4.01 -10.41 -5.23
C ASP A 76 -4.39 -9.78 -3.87
N HIS A 77 -3.40 -9.41 -3.05
CA HIS A 77 -3.59 -8.66 -1.82
C HIS A 77 -2.95 -7.26 -1.88
N TYR A 78 -3.51 -6.34 -1.10
CA TYR A 78 -3.00 -4.98 -0.94
C TYR A 78 -2.86 -4.62 0.53
N ARG A 79 -2.07 -3.60 0.85
CA ARG A 79 -1.96 -3.04 2.20
C ARG A 79 -2.23 -1.54 2.19
N THR A 80 -2.68 -1.02 3.32
CA THR A 80 -2.79 0.42 3.59
C THR A 80 -1.84 0.86 4.71
N HIS A 81 -1.00 -0.05 5.20
CA HIS A 81 0.01 0.21 6.20
C HIS A 81 1.25 -0.64 5.94
N LEU A 82 2.44 -0.03 5.92
CA LEU A 82 3.68 -0.70 5.50
C LEU A 82 4.05 -1.94 6.33
N LEU A 83 3.74 -1.89 7.63
CA LEU A 83 4.15 -2.87 8.64
C LEU A 83 2.99 -3.69 9.23
N GLU A 84 1.80 -3.63 8.63
CA GLU A 84 0.65 -4.46 9.04
C GLU A 84 0.33 -5.50 7.95
N GLY A 85 -0.78 -6.23 8.14
CA GLY A 85 -1.23 -7.27 7.21
C GLY A 85 -1.75 -6.73 5.89
N CYS A 86 -2.02 -7.65 4.97
CA CYS A 86 -2.61 -7.34 3.68
C CYS A 86 -4.05 -7.85 3.61
N HIS A 87 -4.84 -7.20 2.76
CA HIS A 87 -6.24 -7.47 2.51
C HIS A 87 -6.38 -8.03 1.09
N GLU A 88 -7.21 -9.05 0.92
CA GLU A 88 -7.57 -9.54 -0.41
C GLU A 88 -8.33 -8.45 -1.19
N CYS A 89 -8.02 -8.26 -2.48
CA CYS A 89 -8.82 -7.37 -3.34
C CYS A 89 -10.26 -7.88 -3.51
N GLY A 90 -10.50 -9.17 -3.28
CA GLY A 90 -11.81 -9.81 -3.45
C GLY A 90 -12.34 -9.77 -4.90
N LYS A 91 -13.63 -10.10 -5.06
CA LYS A 91 -14.35 -10.00 -6.36
C LYS A 91 -15.00 -8.63 -6.57
N ASN A 92 -14.72 -7.64 -5.72
CA ASN A 92 -15.51 -6.42 -5.60
C ASN A 92 -15.03 -5.28 -6.51
N GLY A 93 -14.55 -5.60 -7.71
CA GLY A 93 -14.09 -4.56 -8.65
C GLY A 93 -12.71 -3.97 -8.38
N LEU A 94 -11.93 -4.50 -7.45
CA LEU A 94 -10.55 -4.05 -7.19
C LEU A 94 -9.51 -4.97 -7.84
N VAL A 95 -8.48 -4.37 -8.43
CA VAL A 95 -7.27 -5.07 -8.89
C VAL A 95 -6.09 -4.68 -8.02
N CYS A 96 -5.39 -5.70 -7.52
CA CYS A 96 -4.22 -5.56 -6.67
C CYS A 96 -2.96 -5.68 -7.52
N GLN A 97 -2.13 -4.65 -7.51
CA GLN A 97 -0.85 -4.63 -8.21
C GLN A 97 0.19 -4.01 -7.29
N GLY A 98 1.37 -4.61 -7.14
CA GLY A 98 2.44 -4.03 -6.32
C GLY A 98 2.04 -3.74 -4.87
N GLU A 99 1.20 -4.58 -4.26
CA GLU A 99 0.66 -4.45 -2.90
C GLU A 99 -0.27 -3.24 -2.64
N TYR A 100 -0.72 -2.54 -3.69
CA TYR A 100 -1.78 -1.54 -3.59
C TYR A 100 -3.02 -1.96 -4.41
N ALA A 101 -4.16 -1.38 -4.10
CA ALA A 101 -5.41 -1.61 -4.81
C ALA A 101 -5.75 -0.46 -5.76
N SER A 102 -6.32 -0.80 -6.91
CA SER A 102 -6.89 0.13 -7.88
C SER A 102 -8.19 -0.45 -8.44
N LEU A 103 -8.94 0.34 -9.20
CA LEU A 103 -10.24 -0.08 -9.73
C LEU A 103 -10.07 -0.89 -11.02
N LYS A 104 -10.85 -1.96 -11.18
CA LYS A 104 -10.94 -2.73 -12.43
C LYS A 104 -11.71 -1.92 -13.50
N PRO A 105 -11.41 -2.11 -14.79
CA PRO A 105 -12.31 -1.70 -15.86
C PRO A 105 -13.72 -2.26 -15.66
N GLY A 106 -14.74 -1.51 -16.08
CA GLY A 106 -16.16 -1.82 -15.83
C GLY A 106 -16.67 -1.43 -14.45
N TYR A 107 -15.82 -0.85 -13.60
CA TYR A 107 -16.21 -0.31 -12.31
C TYR A 107 -15.93 1.19 -12.25
N TRP A 108 -16.73 1.87 -11.44
CA TRP A 108 -16.62 3.28 -11.14
C TRP A 108 -16.55 3.53 -9.63
N TRP A 109 -15.75 4.50 -9.22
CA TRP A 109 -15.74 5.01 -7.87
C TRP A 109 -15.49 6.52 -7.84
N GLN A 110 -15.64 7.13 -6.67
CA GLN A 110 -15.27 8.52 -6.48
C GLN A 110 -14.63 8.72 -5.13
N TRP A 111 -13.52 9.44 -5.11
CA TRP A 111 -12.86 9.86 -3.88
C TRP A 111 -13.76 10.82 -3.10
N CYS A 112 -13.87 10.63 -1.78
CA CYS A 112 -14.62 11.54 -0.92
C CYS A 112 -14.13 12.98 -1.03
N ASN A 113 -12.82 13.17 -1.22
CA ASN A 113 -12.20 14.46 -1.51
C ASN A 113 -10.84 14.29 -2.20
N HIS A 114 -10.32 15.38 -2.76
CA HIS A 114 -9.01 15.41 -3.43
C HIS A 114 -7.85 15.08 -2.49
N SER A 115 -7.93 15.45 -1.21
CA SER A 115 -6.86 15.19 -0.23
C SER A 115 -6.68 13.70 0.05
N TYR A 116 -7.75 12.92 0.09
CA TYR A 116 -7.70 11.47 0.31
C TYR A 116 -7.06 10.77 -0.89
N LYS A 117 -7.42 11.20 -2.11
CA LYS A 117 -6.75 10.76 -3.34
C LYS A 117 -5.26 11.06 -3.30
N SER A 118 -4.88 12.32 -3.05
CA SER A 118 -3.48 12.75 -2.98
C SER A 118 -2.71 11.93 -1.94
N ARG A 119 -3.32 11.73 -0.76
CA ARG A 119 -2.71 10.96 0.31
C ARG A 119 -2.53 9.48 -0.04
N HIS A 120 -3.45 8.91 -0.81
CA HIS A 120 -3.32 7.55 -1.32
C HIS A 120 -2.18 7.44 -2.35
N GLN A 121 -2.04 8.44 -3.24
CA GLN A 121 -0.93 8.52 -4.19
C GLN A 121 0.43 8.60 -3.47
N GLU A 122 0.57 9.52 -2.51
CA GLU A 122 1.77 9.64 -1.66
C GLU A 122 2.11 8.31 -0.96
N PHE A 123 1.09 7.61 -0.44
CA PHE A 123 1.29 6.32 0.20
C PHE A 123 1.78 5.25 -0.79
N ILE A 124 1.24 5.20 -2.02
CA ILE A 124 1.68 4.26 -3.06
C ILE A 124 3.12 4.56 -3.45
N GLU A 125 3.48 5.82 -3.66
CA GLU A 125 4.85 6.23 -3.97
C GLU A 125 5.82 5.78 -2.86
N ASN A 126 5.42 5.93 -1.59
CA ASN A 126 6.19 5.45 -0.46
C ASN A 126 6.29 3.92 -0.43
N LEU A 127 5.20 3.22 -0.73
CA LEU A 127 5.13 1.75 -0.74
C LEU A 127 6.07 1.13 -1.78
N ILE A 128 6.19 1.74 -2.96
CA ILE A 128 7.05 1.26 -4.06
C ILE A 128 8.50 1.76 -3.96
N ALA A 129 8.79 2.68 -3.05
CA ALA A 129 10.14 3.18 -2.84
C ALA A 129 11.09 2.07 -2.34
N ALA A 130 12.35 2.11 -2.79
CA ALA A 130 13.37 1.17 -2.35
C ALA A 130 13.62 1.25 -0.83
N ILE A 131 13.57 2.46 -0.27
CA ILE A 131 13.64 2.74 1.16
C ILE A 131 12.44 3.64 1.51
N PRO A 132 11.36 3.09 2.07
CA PRO A 132 10.19 3.87 2.42
C PRO A 132 10.47 4.82 3.59
N ALA A 133 9.77 5.94 3.61
CA ALA A 133 9.62 6.80 4.77
C ALA A 133 8.79 6.08 5.86
N LEU A 134 9.33 6.11 7.09
CA LEU A 134 8.81 5.38 8.25
C LEU A 134 8.40 6.33 9.39
N ASP A 135 8.11 7.59 9.04
CA ASP A 135 7.45 8.52 9.93
C ASP A 135 5.95 8.18 10.06
N GLU A 136 5.31 8.75 11.08
CA GLU A 136 3.92 8.44 11.43
C GLU A 136 2.93 8.76 10.31
N ASN A 137 3.23 9.76 9.47
CA ASN A 137 2.38 10.20 8.40
C ASN A 137 2.51 9.33 7.15
N SER A 138 3.70 8.80 6.89
CA SER A 138 3.99 8.04 5.66
C SER A 138 3.76 6.54 5.79
N VAL A 139 3.75 6.00 7.01
CA VAL A 139 3.64 4.54 7.26
C VAL A 139 2.23 3.98 6.97
N LYS A 140 1.21 4.85 6.97
CA LYS A 140 -0.21 4.48 6.88
C LYS A 140 -1.00 5.41 5.96
N TYR A 141 -1.86 4.82 5.14
CA TYR A 141 -3.04 5.49 4.58
C TYR A 141 -4.23 5.29 5.54
N PRO A 142 -4.69 6.33 6.26
CA PRO A 142 -5.62 6.16 7.38
C PRO A 142 -7.09 6.14 6.98
N TYR A 143 -7.41 6.42 5.72
CA TYR A 143 -8.78 6.56 5.23
C TYR A 143 -9.25 5.27 4.52
N PRO A 144 -10.57 5.03 4.43
CA PRO A 144 -11.08 3.94 3.60
C PRO A 144 -10.82 4.23 2.11
N LEU A 145 -10.66 3.17 1.32
CA LEU A 145 -10.74 3.27 -0.14
C LEU A 145 -12.19 3.53 -0.55
N PRO A 146 -12.42 4.25 -1.67
CA PRO A 146 -13.76 4.42 -2.22
C PRO A 146 -14.43 3.08 -2.49
N THR A 147 -15.75 3.02 -2.32
CA THR A 147 -16.53 1.83 -2.66
C THR A 147 -16.61 1.69 -4.19
N PRO A 148 -16.23 0.53 -4.77
CA PRO A 148 -16.42 0.25 -6.19
C PRO A 148 -17.90 0.01 -6.55
N TYR A 149 -18.35 0.56 -7.68
CA TYR A 149 -19.67 0.35 -8.25
C TYR A 149 -19.56 -0.19 -9.67
N MET A 150 -20.36 -1.18 -10.06
CA MET A 150 -20.38 -1.67 -11.43
C MET A 150 -21.05 -0.67 -12.37
N CYS A 151 -20.51 -0.53 -13.57
CA CYS A 151 -21.09 0.30 -14.60
C CYS A 151 -22.21 -0.38 -15.37
N GLN A 152 -23.21 0.41 -15.80
CA GLN A 152 -24.35 -0.13 -16.55
C GLN A 152 -23.91 -0.70 -17.89
N VAL A 153 -22.96 0.00 -18.53
CA VAL A 153 -22.23 -0.48 -19.70
C VAL A 153 -20.80 -0.72 -19.22
N PRO A 154 -20.29 -1.97 -19.20
CA PRO A 154 -18.94 -2.24 -18.72
C PRO A 154 -17.86 -1.41 -19.44
N ASP A 155 -18.04 -1.18 -20.73
CA ASP A 155 -17.08 -0.41 -21.55
C ASP A 155 -17.13 1.10 -21.29
N SER A 156 -18.11 1.62 -20.53
CA SER A 156 -18.17 3.05 -20.21
C SER A 156 -17.22 3.48 -19.09
N CYS A 157 -16.65 2.53 -18.35
CA CYS A 157 -15.78 2.80 -17.21
C CYS A 157 -14.40 2.18 -17.40
N GLU A 158 -13.38 3.01 -17.45
CA GLU A 158 -12.02 2.54 -17.67
C GLU A 158 -11.38 1.96 -16.40
N GLY A 159 -11.90 2.30 -15.22
CA GLY A 159 -11.36 1.90 -13.94
C GLY A 159 -10.15 2.75 -13.51
N GLY A 160 -9.16 2.13 -12.88
CA GLY A 160 -7.97 2.83 -12.39
C GLY A 160 -8.23 3.73 -11.17
N MET A 161 -7.25 4.59 -10.85
CA MET A 161 -7.33 5.42 -9.63
C MET A 161 -8.38 6.52 -9.74
N ASP A 162 -8.53 7.08 -10.94
CA ASP A 162 -9.38 8.25 -11.19
C ASP A 162 -10.75 7.87 -11.71
N SER A 163 -10.93 6.61 -12.11
CA SER A 163 -12.20 6.11 -12.62
C SER A 163 -12.78 6.99 -13.75
N PRO A 164 -11.98 7.33 -14.78
CA PRO A 164 -12.50 8.11 -15.89
C PRO A 164 -13.56 7.30 -16.66
N CYS A 165 -14.43 8.05 -17.32
CA CYS A 165 -15.41 7.51 -18.24
C CYS A 165 -14.83 7.45 -19.64
N ALA A 166 -15.26 6.45 -20.41
CA ALA A 166 -14.94 6.34 -21.83
C ALA A 166 -15.59 7.48 -22.63
N ASP A 167 -15.09 7.70 -23.86
CA ASP A 167 -15.58 8.74 -24.76
C ASP A 167 -17.12 8.68 -24.93
N GLY A 168 -17.75 9.84 -24.77
CA GLY A 168 -19.20 9.99 -24.85
C GLY A 168 -19.98 9.67 -23.57
N TYR A 169 -19.30 9.26 -22.50
CA TYR A 169 -19.89 8.99 -21.20
C TYR A 169 -19.37 9.95 -20.11
N GLU A 170 -20.25 10.32 -19.18
CA GLU A 170 -19.92 11.17 -18.05
C GLU A 170 -20.79 10.86 -16.81
N GLY A 171 -20.48 11.56 -15.72
CA GLY A 171 -21.24 11.50 -14.47
C GLY A 171 -21.01 10.23 -13.64
N PRO A 172 -21.78 10.06 -12.56
CA PRO A 172 -21.67 8.91 -11.68
C PRO A 172 -21.92 7.61 -12.43
N VAL A 173 -21.01 6.64 -12.24
CA VAL A 173 -21.08 5.32 -12.88
C VAL A 173 -21.09 5.39 -14.43
N CYS A 174 -20.59 6.50 -14.99
CA CYS A 174 -20.48 6.75 -16.43
C CYS A 174 -21.79 6.42 -17.18
N ALA A 175 -22.91 6.91 -16.64
CA ALA A 175 -24.25 6.58 -17.09
C ALA A 175 -24.95 7.73 -17.86
N ILE A 176 -24.31 8.89 -17.93
CA ILE A 176 -24.81 10.08 -18.62
C ILE A 176 -24.08 10.18 -19.95
N CYS A 177 -24.78 10.55 -21.03
CA CYS A 177 -24.11 10.84 -22.30
C CYS A 177 -23.55 12.25 -22.28
N SER A 178 -22.28 12.40 -22.65
CA SER A 178 -21.63 13.69 -22.78
C SER A 178 -22.29 14.55 -23.85
N LEU A 179 -21.90 15.83 -23.90
CA LEU A 179 -22.33 16.75 -24.94
C LEU A 179 -22.05 16.15 -26.33
N ASP A 180 -23.00 16.32 -27.25
CA ASP A 180 -23.03 15.76 -28.62
C ASP A 180 -23.33 14.26 -28.74
N TYR A 181 -23.53 13.55 -27.63
CA TYR A 181 -23.97 12.16 -27.62
C TYR A 181 -25.43 12.04 -27.18
N TYR A 182 -26.14 11.04 -27.70
CA TYR A 182 -27.50 10.70 -27.28
C TYR A 182 -27.63 9.24 -26.88
N LYS A 183 -28.59 8.97 -25.99
CA LYS A 183 -28.83 7.61 -25.49
C LYS A 183 -29.54 6.78 -26.56
N GLN A 184 -28.86 5.76 -27.06
CA GLN A 184 -29.44 4.73 -27.92
C GLN A 184 -29.26 3.37 -27.24
N SER A 185 -30.38 2.75 -26.81
CA SER A 185 -30.41 1.38 -26.27
C SER A 185 -29.35 1.10 -25.19
N HIS A 186 -29.29 1.97 -24.18
CA HIS A 186 -28.32 1.97 -23.05
C HIS A 186 -26.89 2.42 -23.37
N THR A 187 -26.54 2.67 -24.64
CA THR A 187 -25.24 3.22 -25.04
C THR A 187 -25.33 4.69 -25.44
N CYS A 188 -24.21 5.41 -25.34
CA CYS A 188 -24.08 6.78 -25.84
C CYS A 188 -23.47 6.74 -27.24
N LYS A 189 -24.07 7.46 -28.19
CA LYS A 189 -23.66 7.52 -29.60
C LYS A 189 -23.78 8.91 -30.16
#